data_AF-A0A948PRB4-F1
#
_entry.id   AF-A0A948PRB4-F1
#
_cell.length_a   1.000
_cell.length_b   1.000
_cell.length_c   1.000
_cell.angle_alpha   90.00
_cell.angle_beta   90.00
_cell.angle_gamma   90.00
#
_symmetry.space_group_name_H-M   'P 1'
#
loop_
_entity.id
_entity.type
_entity.pdbx_description
1 polymer ?
#
loop_
_entity_poly.entity_id
_entity_poly.type
_entity_poly.pdbx_seq_one_letter_code
_entity_poly.pdbx_strand_id
1 'polypeptide(L)'
;MKKGKRFFKSQDFHNTIRQIKWEFYFITLLVGLTIPFLLTANLYAPDGVAYFGFTHSLIIDRDISIKNELDYYNVPSAIKEKWFYSTKEGLVGFPFAIGASLAGIPFFLLGHLLTKIANFMGTTIPLGLGGDSYQGSYLYVVAVSLGNCFYAILGFFFSLFLLKRFFSKEDSLLACITIWFASPLTFVFFYQATYSHLFESLTVAMFVYVWFILREDQSLFRWFCFGLIFALMVMTRWQNLIFGILLLLPPRINFRLLISYLPFL
;
A
#
# COMPACT_ATOMS: atom_id res chain seq x y z
N MET A 1 30.94 4.31 33.05
CA MET A 1 30.33 3.98 31.75
C MET A 1 29.10 3.09 31.96
N LYS A 2 27.89 3.67 31.91
CA LYS A 2 26.63 2.95 32.15
C LYS A 2 26.33 2.03 30.96
N LYS A 3 26.17 0.73 31.24
CA LYS A 3 25.72 -0.31 30.32
C LYS A 3 24.42 0.14 29.64
N GLY A 4 24.44 0.30 28.32
CA GLY A 4 23.24 0.46 27.51
C GLY A 4 22.28 -0.69 27.78
N LYS A 5 21.07 -0.36 28.21
CA LYS A 5 19.99 -1.34 28.45
C LYS A 5 19.80 -2.16 27.18
N ARG A 6 19.96 -3.49 27.30
CA ARG A 6 19.64 -4.48 26.26
C ARG A 6 18.26 -4.19 25.67
N PHE A 7 18.22 -3.96 24.36
CA PHE A 7 16.99 -3.82 23.59
C PHE A 7 16.12 -5.09 23.73
N PHE A 8 14.87 -4.88 24.13
CA PHE A 8 13.64 -5.67 23.95
C PHE A 8 13.79 -7.17 23.63
N LYS A 9 13.33 -8.02 24.57
CA LYS A 9 13.05 -9.45 24.33
C LYS A 9 11.79 -9.58 23.45
N SER A 10 11.69 -10.64 22.65
CA SER A 10 10.55 -10.96 21.77
C SER A 10 9.17 -10.97 22.47
N GLN A 11 9.13 -11.05 23.80
CA GLN A 11 7.92 -11.04 24.63
C GLN A 11 7.04 -9.78 24.46
N ASP A 12 7.64 -8.63 24.15
CA ASP A 12 6.93 -7.35 24.10
C ASP A 12 6.06 -7.15 22.84
N PHE A 13 6.37 -7.86 21.75
CA PHE A 13 5.53 -7.84 20.55
C PHE A 13 4.17 -8.52 20.81
N HIS A 14 4.17 -9.65 21.51
CA HIS A 14 2.94 -10.38 21.84
C HIS A 14 2.05 -9.64 22.85
N ASN A 15 2.64 -8.94 23.83
CA ASN A 15 1.87 -8.13 24.78
C ASN A 15 1.25 -6.88 24.11
N THR A 16 1.91 -6.34 23.07
CA THR A 16 1.39 -5.19 22.31
C THR A 16 0.13 -5.55 21.50
N ILE A 17 0.04 -6.78 20.97
CA ILE A 17 -1.15 -7.25 20.22
C ILE A 17 -2.38 -7.42 21.12
N ARG A 18 -2.19 -7.71 22.43
CA ARG A 18 -3.28 -8.01 23.35
C ARG A 18 -4.10 -6.79 23.83
N GLN A 19 -3.68 -5.57 23.53
CA GLN A 19 -4.33 -4.31 23.96
C GLN A 19 -5.04 -3.55 22.82
N ILE A 20 -5.33 -4.20 21.69
CA ILE A 20 -5.89 -3.62 20.46
C ILE A 20 -7.43 -3.58 20.51
N LYS A 21 -8.05 -3.02 21.55
CA LYS A 21 -9.52 -2.95 21.63
C LYS A 21 -10.09 -1.76 20.85
N TRP A 22 -9.50 -0.59 20.99
CA TRP A 22 -10.00 0.64 20.36
C TRP A 22 -9.52 0.81 18.92
N GLU A 23 -8.31 0.37 18.65
CA GLU A 23 -7.72 0.31 17.33
C GLU A 23 -8.58 -0.59 16.40
N PHE A 24 -9.14 -1.67 16.95
CA PHE A 24 -10.10 -2.53 16.23
C PHE A 24 -11.40 -1.80 15.87
N TYR A 25 -11.98 -1.02 16.80
CA TYR A 25 -13.18 -0.22 16.51
C TYR A 25 -12.88 0.87 15.47
N PHE A 26 -11.72 1.53 15.56
CA PHE A 26 -11.28 2.52 14.58
C PHE A 26 -11.14 1.91 13.18
N ILE A 27 -10.54 0.73 13.06
CA ILE A 27 -10.42 0.01 11.79
C ILE A 27 -11.79 -0.40 11.26
N THR A 28 -12.64 -0.94 12.13
CA THR A 28 -13.99 -1.36 11.75
C THR A 28 -14.79 -0.17 11.22
N LEU A 29 -14.65 0.99 11.86
CA LEU A 29 -15.25 2.23 11.40
C LEU A 29 -14.68 2.66 10.04
N LEU A 30 -13.35 2.71 9.89
CA LEU A 30 -12.72 3.09 8.63
C LEU A 30 -13.13 2.17 7.47
N VAL A 31 -13.08 0.85 7.68
CA VAL A 31 -13.50 -0.15 6.69
C VAL A 31 -14.98 0.00 6.39
N GLY A 32 -15.84 0.13 7.41
CA GLY A 32 -17.28 0.34 7.22
C GLY A 32 -17.59 1.59 6.41
N LEU A 33 -16.90 2.69 6.70
CA LEU A 33 -17.02 3.94 5.95
C LEU A 33 -16.51 3.81 4.51
N THR A 34 -15.59 2.88 4.20
CA THR A 34 -15.11 2.71 2.83
C THR A 34 -16.11 2.07 1.91
N ILE A 35 -16.95 1.16 2.42
CA ILE A 35 -17.84 0.31 1.61
C ILE A 35 -18.62 1.09 0.53
N PRO A 36 -19.27 2.24 0.82
CA PRO A 36 -20.01 2.98 -0.19
C PRO A 36 -19.15 3.53 -1.33
N PHE A 37 -17.87 3.82 -1.07
CA PHE A 37 -16.94 4.42 -2.02
C PHE A 37 -16.15 3.39 -2.83
N LEU A 38 -16.06 2.15 -2.34
CA LEU A 38 -15.42 1.07 -3.11
C LEU A 38 -16.17 0.75 -4.41
N LEU A 39 -17.48 1.07 -4.44
CA LEU A 39 -18.32 0.96 -5.64
C LEU A 39 -17.99 2.00 -6.71
N THR A 40 -17.37 3.11 -6.32
CA THR A 40 -17.03 4.24 -7.19
C THR A 40 -15.53 4.32 -7.48
N ALA A 41 -14.77 3.29 -7.12
CA ALA A 41 -13.33 3.24 -7.32
C ALA A 41 -12.97 3.60 -8.77
N ASN A 42 -12.23 4.69 -8.89
CA ASN A 42 -12.04 5.39 -10.15
C ASN A 42 -10.96 4.71 -10.99
N LEU A 43 -11.37 3.82 -11.89
CA LEU A 43 -10.43 3.27 -12.88
C LEU A 43 -10.18 4.21 -14.06
N TYR A 44 -10.91 5.30 -14.25
CA TYR A 44 -10.76 6.16 -15.44
C TYR A 44 -9.49 7.02 -15.44
N ALA A 45 -8.81 7.13 -14.31
CA ALA A 45 -7.52 7.81 -14.21
C ALA A 45 -6.38 6.91 -14.71
N PRO A 46 -5.28 7.50 -15.20
CA PRO A 46 -4.15 6.75 -15.75
C PRO A 46 -3.54 5.76 -14.75
N ASP A 47 -3.33 6.15 -13.49
CA ASP A 47 -2.83 5.26 -12.44
C ASP A 47 -3.79 4.09 -12.19
N GLY A 48 -5.10 4.36 -12.14
CA GLY A 48 -6.14 3.35 -11.89
C GLY A 48 -6.11 2.24 -12.94
N VAL A 49 -6.17 2.59 -14.22
CA VAL A 49 -6.05 1.59 -15.31
C VAL A 49 -4.68 0.93 -15.31
N ALA A 50 -3.59 1.67 -15.12
CA ALA A 50 -2.26 1.07 -15.20
C ALA A 50 -2.02 0.02 -14.12
N TYR A 51 -2.28 0.36 -12.84
CA TYR A 51 -2.01 -0.56 -11.74
C TYR A 51 -2.95 -1.76 -11.74
N PHE A 52 -4.26 -1.51 -11.89
CA PHE A 52 -5.27 -2.57 -11.92
C PHE A 52 -5.16 -3.39 -13.20
N GLY A 53 -5.04 -2.73 -14.35
CA GLY A 53 -4.93 -3.36 -15.65
C GLY A 53 -3.70 -4.24 -15.77
N PHE A 54 -2.53 -3.80 -15.29
CA PHE A 54 -1.35 -4.67 -15.29
C PHE A 54 -1.54 -5.93 -14.43
N THR A 55 -2.27 -5.83 -13.32
CA THR A 55 -2.65 -7.02 -12.53
C THR A 55 -3.59 -7.93 -13.32
N HIS A 56 -4.57 -7.35 -14.02
CA HIS A 56 -5.48 -8.07 -14.88
C HIS A 56 -4.74 -8.82 -15.99
N SER A 57 -3.92 -8.12 -16.80
CA SER A 57 -3.20 -8.73 -17.93
C SER A 57 -2.28 -9.87 -17.48
N LEU A 58 -1.60 -9.71 -16.35
CA LEU A 58 -0.73 -10.78 -15.81
C LEU A 58 -1.50 -12.05 -15.43
N ILE A 59 -2.69 -11.91 -14.84
CA ILE A 59 -3.43 -13.03 -14.24
C ILE A 59 -4.43 -13.65 -15.22
N ILE A 60 -5.14 -12.83 -16.00
CA ILE A 60 -6.19 -13.24 -16.92
C ILE A 60 -5.58 -13.50 -18.31
N ASP A 61 -4.92 -12.48 -18.88
CA ASP A 61 -4.42 -12.54 -20.27
C ASP A 61 -3.07 -13.26 -20.39
N ARG A 62 -2.35 -13.40 -19.26
CA ARG A 62 -1.02 -14.01 -19.14
C ARG A 62 0.04 -13.30 -19.98
N ASP A 63 -0.09 -11.99 -20.08
CA ASP A 63 0.89 -11.13 -20.73
C ASP A 63 1.18 -9.87 -19.90
N ILE A 64 1.98 -8.97 -20.46
CA ILE A 64 2.37 -7.70 -19.83
C ILE A 64 1.75 -6.48 -20.55
N SER A 65 0.80 -6.71 -21.45
CA SER A 65 0.22 -5.70 -22.33
C SER A 65 -1.13 -5.25 -21.79
N ILE A 66 -1.22 -3.99 -21.35
CA ILE A 66 -2.47 -3.40 -20.84
C ILE A 66 -3.39 -2.79 -21.93
N LYS A 67 -3.18 -3.17 -23.20
CA LYS A 67 -3.80 -2.48 -24.34
C LYS A 67 -5.33 -2.66 -24.35
N ASN A 68 -5.78 -3.89 -24.13
CA ASN A 68 -7.20 -4.24 -24.07
C ASN A 68 -7.90 -3.54 -22.90
N GLU A 69 -7.24 -3.35 -21.76
CA GLU A 69 -7.77 -2.62 -20.61
C GLU A 69 -7.93 -1.14 -20.93
N LEU A 70 -6.95 -0.52 -21.58
CA LEU A 70 -7.03 0.87 -22.00
C LEU A 70 -8.17 1.13 -22.98
N ASP A 71 -8.47 0.15 -23.84
CA ASP A 71 -9.58 0.22 -24.79
C ASP A 71 -10.92 -0.07 -24.09
N TYR A 72 -10.96 -1.07 -23.20
CA TYR A 72 -12.15 -1.44 -22.42
C TYR A 72 -12.63 -0.33 -21.50
N TYR A 73 -11.72 0.32 -20.76
CA TYR A 73 -12.08 1.46 -19.88
C TYR A 73 -12.29 2.78 -20.63
N ASN A 74 -12.20 2.76 -21.97
CA ASN A 74 -12.39 3.91 -22.85
C ASN A 74 -11.60 5.15 -22.36
N VAL A 75 -10.33 4.94 -22.00
CA VAL A 75 -9.50 6.02 -21.45
C VAL A 75 -9.39 7.15 -22.48
N PRO A 76 -9.73 8.41 -22.13
CA PRO A 76 -9.69 9.52 -23.08
C PRO A 76 -8.34 9.65 -23.79
N SER A 77 -8.34 9.96 -25.09
CA SER A 77 -7.11 10.06 -25.90
C SER A 77 -6.08 11.04 -25.30
N ALA A 78 -6.55 12.17 -24.76
CA ALA A 78 -5.68 13.14 -24.09
C ALA A 78 -4.96 12.56 -22.85
N ILE A 79 -5.57 11.60 -22.15
CA ILE A 79 -4.93 10.87 -21.05
C ILE A 79 -4.00 9.78 -21.60
N LYS A 80 -4.44 9.03 -22.63
CA LYS A 80 -3.61 8.02 -23.31
C LYS A 80 -2.29 8.62 -23.79
N GLU A 81 -2.34 9.70 -24.57
CA GLU A 81 -1.16 10.38 -25.14
C GLU A 81 -0.21 10.96 -24.08
N LYS A 82 -0.74 11.33 -22.91
CA LYS A 82 0.07 11.95 -21.84
C LYS A 82 0.82 10.93 -20.99
N TRP A 83 0.21 9.77 -20.72
CA TRP A 83 0.70 8.82 -19.72
C TRP A 83 1.11 7.47 -20.29
N PHE A 84 0.73 7.18 -21.53
CA PHE A 84 1.01 5.91 -22.20
C PHE A 84 1.71 6.17 -23.53
N TYR A 85 2.64 5.29 -23.91
CA TYR A 85 3.39 5.41 -25.15
C TYR A 85 3.64 4.02 -25.75
N SER A 86 3.83 3.95 -27.07
CA SER A 86 4.20 2.70 -27.72
C SER A 86 5.69 2.43 -27.58
N THR A 87 6.06 1.23 -27.13
CA THR A 87 7.45 0.78 -27.12
C THR A 87 7.89 0.33 -28.51
N LYS A 88 9.20 0.10 -28.70
CA LYS A 88 9.74 -0.41 -29.98
C LYS A 88 9.19 -1.79 -30.34
N GLU A 89 8.84 -2.56 -29.32
CA GLU A 89 8.29 -3.91 -29.40
C GLU A 89 6.77 -3.90 -29.63
N GLY A 90 6.15 -2.73 -29.74
CA GLY A 90 4.70 -2.58 -29.95
C GLY A 90 3.86 -2.73 -28.68
N LEU A 91 4.49 -2.78 -27.50
CA LEU A 91 3.80 -2.80 -26.21
C LEU A 91 3.38 -1.39 -25.78
N VAL A 92 2.48 -1.32 -24.80
CA VAL A 92 2.12 -0.05 -24.15
C VAL A 92 3.04 0.16 -22.94
N GLY A 93 3.91 1.17 -23.03
CA GLY A 93 4.72 1.66 -21.93
C GLY A 93 4.00 2.73 -21.11
N PHE A 94 4.31 2.80 -19.82
CA PHE A 94 3.77 3.79 -18.88
C PHE A 94 4.79 4.07 -17.75
N PRO A 95 4.72 5.22 -17.05
CA PRO A 95 5.73 5.63 -16.06
C PRO A 95 5.48 5.08 -14.65
N PHE A 96 4.53 4.17 -14.48
CA PHE A 96 4.14 3.60 -13.20
C PHE A 96 5.00 2.37 -12.86
N ALA A 97 5.45 2.29 -11.61
CA ALA A 97 6.17 1.12 -11.13
C ALA A 97 5.21 -0.07 -10.93
N ILE A 98 5.73 -1.31 -10.87
CA ILE A 98 4.86 -2.52 -10.88
C ILE A 98 4.47 -3.03 -9.50
N GLY A 99 5.07 -2.52 -8.42
CA GLY A 99 4.95 -3.09 -7.08
C GLY A 99 3.53 -3.09 -6.53
N ALA A 100 2.75 -2.03 -6.79
CA ALA A 100 1.35 -1.97 -6.38
C ALA A 100 0.46 -2.96 -7.17
N SER A 101 0.75 -3.20 -8.45
CA SER A 101 0.06 -4.23 -9.23
C SER A 101 0.34 -5.63 -8.67
N LEU A 102 1.61 -5.92 -8.37
CA LEU A 102 1.99 -7.21 -7.78
C LEU A 102 1.34 -7.42 -6.40
N ALA A 103 1.25 -6.37 -5.58
CA ALA A 103 0.55 -6.41 -4.29
C ALA A 103 -0.96 -6.59 -4.44
N GLY A 104 -1.54 -6.18 -5.58
CA GLY A 104 -2.94 -6.41 -5.90
C GLY A 104 -3.29 -7.87 -6.21
N ILE A 105 -2.33 -8.70 -6.63
CA ILE A 105 -2.56 -10.07 -7.12
C ILE A 105 -3.38 -10.94 -6.14
N PRO A 106 -3.04 -11.06 -4.84
CA PRO A 106 -3.79 -11.92 -3.93
C PRO A 106 -5.27 -11.52 -3.81
N PHE A 107 -5.55 -10.22 -3.83
CA PHE A 107 -6.90 -9.69 -3.73
C PHE A 107 -7.65 -9.75 -5.06
N PHE A 108 -6.94 -9.59 -6.18
CA PHE A 108 -7.50 -9.83 -7.49
C PHE A 108 -7.94 -11.29 -7.65
N LEU A 109 -7.11 -12.25 -7.22
CA LEU A 109 -7.45 -13.68 -7.20
C LEU A 109 -8.64 -13.98 -6.28
N LEU A 110 -8.74 -13.28 -5.13
CA LEU A 110 -9.92 -13.35 -4.27
C LEU A 110 -11.17 -12.87 -5.02
N GLY A 111 -11.09 -11.73 -5.70
CA GLY A 111 -12.17 -11.22 -6.55
C GLY A 111 -12.59 -12.23 -7.62
N HIS A 112 -11.62 -12.84 -8.29
CA HIS A 112 -11.85 -13.89 -9.28
C HIS A 112 -12.58 -15.12 -8.71
N LEU A 113 -12.16 -15.57 -7.51
CA LEU A 113 -12.81 -16.68 -6.81
C LEU A 113 -14.26 -16.34 -6.44
N LEU A 114 -14.49 -15.13 -5.90
CA LEU A 114 -15.83 -14.66 -5.53
C LEU A 114 -16.75 -14.57 -6.76
N THR A 115 -16.23 -14.10 -7.90
CA THR A 115 -16.97 -14.10 -9.16
C THR A 115 -17.37 -15.51 -9.61
N LYS A 116 -16.45 -16.48 -9.51
CA LYS A 116 -16.75 -17.88 -9.84
C LYS A 116 -17.82 -18.47 -8.92
N ILE A 117 -17.76 -18.19 -7.62
CA ILE A 117 -18.76 -18.64 -6.65
C ILE A 117 -20.13 -18.01 -6.97
N ALA A 118 -20.17 -16.71 -7.24
CA ALA A 118 -21.41 -16.02 -7.60
C ALA A 118 -22.02 -16.60 -8.89
N ASN A 119 -21.20 -16.90 -9.90
CA ASN A 119 -21.68 -17.51 -11.13
C ASN A 119 -22.20 -18.93 -10.91
N PHE A 120 -21.53 -19.71 -10.06
CA PHE A 120 -22.00 -21.02 -9.64
C PHE A 120 -23.37 -20.93 -8.93
N MET A 121 -23.64 -19.84 -8.20
CA MET A 121 -24.92 -19.56 -7.55
C MET A 121 -25.99 -18.97 -8.49
N GLY A 122 -25.74 -18.91 -9.80
CA GLY A 122 -26.74 -18.51 -10.80
C GLY A 122 -26.64 -17.07 -11.29
N THR A 123 -25.60 -16.33 -10.94
CA THR A 123 -25.29 -15.03 -11.57
C THR A 123 -24.51 -15.22 -12.88
N THR A 124 -24.39 -14.16 -13.69
CA THR A 124 -23.70 -14.18 -14.99
C THR A 124 -22.68 -13.06 -15.09
N ILE A 125 -21.79 -12.98 -14.09
CA ILE A 125 -20.72 -11.97 -14.03
C ILE A 125 -19.54 -12.41 -14.92
N PRO A 126 -19.08 -11.57 -15.86
CA PRO A 126 -17.92 -11.85 -16.69
C PRO A 126 -16.64 -12.21 -15.91
N LEU A 127 -15.86 -13.16 -16.44
CA LEU A 127 -14.56 -13.56 -15.89
C LEU A 127 -13.43 -12.85 -16.64
N GLY A 128 -13.15 -11.59 -16.29
CA GLY A 128 -12.12 -10.75 -16.93
C GLY A 128 -12.73 -9.47 -17.49
N LEU A 129 -12.15 -8.93 -18.56
CA LEU A 129 -12.81 -7.91 -19.38
C LEU A 129 -13.94 -8.57 -20.18
N GLY A 130 -15.18 -8.15 -19.97
CA GLY A 130 -16.31 -8.68 -20.72
C GLY A 130 -17.64 -8.04 -20.36
N GLY A 131 -18.53 -7.96 -21.36
CA GLY A 131 -19.85 -7.31 -21.27
C GLY A 131 -19.81 -5.82 -21.60
N ASP A 132 -20.94 -5.25 -22.02
CA ASP A 132 -21.11 -3.84 -22.40
C ASP A 132 -21.05 -2.88 -21.18
N SER A 133 -20.64 -3.37 -20.01
CA SER A 133 -20.68 -2.60 -18.78
C SER A 133 -19.51 -2.92 -17.84
N TYR A 134 -19.08 -1.88 -17.12
CA TYR A 134 -18.10 -1.91 -16.03
C TYR A 134 -18.34 -3.01 -14.96
N GLN A 135 -19.52 -3.63 -14.99
CA GLN A 135 -19.96 -4.71 -14.10
C GLN A 135 -19.05 -5.97 -14.18
N GLY A 136 -18.40 -6.23 -15.33
CA GLY A 136 -17.49 -7.38 -15.47
C GLY A 136 -16.29 -7.36 -14.52
N SER A 137 -15.80 -6.16 -14.18
CA SER A 137 -14.62 -6.00 -13.31
C SER A 137 -14.98 -5.65 -11.86
N TYR A 138 -16.24 -5.42 -11.53
CA TYR A 138 -16.64 -4.82 -10.25
C TYR A 138 -16.15 -5.59 -9.01
N LEU A 139 -16.31 -6.92 -8.97
CA LEU A 139 -15.85 -7.73 -7.83
C LEU A 139 -14.33 -7.73 -7.69
N TYR A 140 -13.60 -7.69 -8.81
CA TYR A 140 -12.14 -7.57 -8.82
C TYR A 140 -11.70 -6.21 -8.26
N VAL A 141 -12.33 -5.13 -8.70
CA VAL A 141 -12.05 -3.76 -8.26
C VAL A 141 -12.29 -3.62 -6.76
N VAL A 142 -13.43 -4.09 -6.26
CA VAL A 142 -13.74 -4.05 -4.82
C VAL A 142 -12.74 -4.86 -4.03
N ALA A 143 -12.40 -6.07 -4.47
CA ALA A 143 -11.44 -6.91 -3.76
C ALA A 143 -10.05 -6.27 -3.69
N VAL A 144 -9.53 -5.77 -4.82
CA VAL A 144 -8.24 -5.06 -4.88
C VAL A 144 -8.27 -3.79 -4.01
N SER A 145 -9.35 -3.02 -4.07
CA SER A 145 -9.53 -1.82 -3.25
C SER A 145 -9.51 -2.13 -1.76
N LEU A 146 -10.23 -3.18 -1.32
CA LEU A 146 -10.20 -3.67 0.06
C LEU A 146 -8.78 -4.11 0.47
N GLY A 147 -8.06 -4.77 -0.43
CA GLY A 147 -6.68 -5.17 -0.19
C GLY A 147 -5.74 -4.00 0.03
N ASN A 148 -5.87 -2.95 -0.78
CA ASN A 148 -5.12 -1.72 -0.62
C ASN A 148 -5.51 -0.96 0.66
N CYS A 149 -6.79 -0.90 1.01
CA CYS A 149 -7.24 -0.36 2.31
C CYS A 149 -6.63 -1.15 3.48
N PHE A 150 -6.61 -2.48 3.38
CA PHE A 150 -5.94 -3.33 4.35
C PHE A 150 -4.45 -3.01 4.48
N TYR A 151 -3.74 -2.80 3.37
CA TYR A 151 -2.35 -2.37 3.40
C TYR A 151 -2.17 -1.01 4.09
N ALA A 152 -3.00 -0.01 3.79
CA ALA A 152 -2.90 1.29 4.46
C ALA A 152 -3.13 1.18 5.98
N ILE A 153 -4.04 0.32 6.43
CA ILE A 153 -4.24 0.03 7.85
C ILE A 153 -2.98 -0.60 8.48
N LEU A 154 -2.31 -1.52 7.78
CA LEU A 154 -1.02 -2.04 8.25
C LEU A 154 0.05 -0.92 8.34
N GLY A 155 0.08 -0.01 7.37
CA GLY A 155 0.97 1.16 7.39
C GLY A 155 0.72 2.08 8.59
N PHE A 156 -0.55 2.30 8.93
CA PHE A 156 -0.95 3.01 10.15
C PHE A 156 -0.37 2.35 11.39
N PHE A 157 -0.44 1.02 11.50
CA PHE A 157 0.11 0.30 12.66
C PHE A 157 1.64 0.38 12.74
N PHE A 158 2.36 0.25 11.63
CA PHE A 158 3.81 0.44 11.63
C PHE A 158 4.21 1.83 12.11
N SER A 159 3.45 2.85 11.69
CA SER A 159 3.63 4.23 12.15
C SER A 159 3.36 4.37 13.65
N LEU A 160 2.25 3.79 14.13
CA LEU A 160 1.90 3.78 15.56
C LEU A 160 2.96 3.07 16.40
N PHE A 161 3.46 1.92 15.95
CA PHE A 161 4.52 1.17 16.63
C PHE A 161 5.84 1.94 16.66
N LEU A 162 6.13 2.74 15.63
CA LEU A 162 7.29 3.61 15.63
C LEU A 162 7.13 4.74 16.66
N LEU A 163 6.01 5.46 16.64
CA LEU A 163 5.77 6.60 17.54
C LEU A 163 5.77 6.20 19.02
N LYS A 164 5.19 5.04 19.35
CA LYS A 164 5.17 4.49 20.73
C LYS A 164 6.57 4.20 21.29
N ARG A 165 7.63 4.26 20.49
CA ARG A 165 9.03 4.18 20.98
C ARG A 165 9.53 5.49 21.57
N PHE A 166 8.83 6.60 21.32
CA PHE A 166 9.23 7.96 21.68
C PHE A 166 8.20 8.67 22.54
N PHE A 167 6.91 8.42 22.31
CA PHE A 167 5.80 9.14 22.94
C PHE A 167 4.86 8.20 23.71
N SER A 168 3.91 8.77 24.46
CA SER A 168 2.85 8.02 25.15
C SER A 168 1.96 7.28 24.14
N LYS A 169 1.14 6.34 24.62
CA LYS A 169 0.21 5.59 23.76
C LYS A 169 -0.81 6.56 23.15
N GLU A 170 -1.31 7.47 23.97
CA GLU A 170 -2.35 8.44 23.67
C GLU A 170 -1.85 9.44 22.63
N ASP A 171 -0.67 10.03 22.84
CA ASP A 171 -0.09 11.01 21.90
C ASP A 171 0.26 10.37 20.55
N SER A 172 0.80 9.15 20.58
CA SER A 172 1.13 8.41 19.36
C SER A 172 -0.11 8.12 18.53
N LEU A 173 -1.21 7.72 19.18
CA LEU A 173 -2.47 7.45 18.52
C LEU A 173 -3.10 8.72 17.96
N LEU A 174 -3.15 9.78 18.78
CA LEU A 174 -3.68 11.07 18.36
C LEU A 174 -2.91 11.58 17.14
N ALA A 175 -1.58 11.54 17.15
CA ALA A 175 -0.76 11.94 16.01
C ALA A 175 -1.05 11.12 14.75
N CYS A 176 -1.15 9.79 14.85
CA CYS A 176 -1.48 8.95 13.70
C CYS A 176 -2.87 9.25 13.13
N ILE A 177 -3.89 9.42 13.99
CA ILE A 177 -5.25 9.76 13.58
C ILE A 177 -5.28 11.15 12.94
N THR A 178 -4.63 12.14 13.55
CA THR A 178 -4.54 13.49 13.02
C THR A 178 -3.88 13.51 11.64
N ILE A 179 -2.75 12.83 11.46
CA ILE A 179 -2.07 12.76 10.15
C ILE A 179 -2.94 12.05 9.10
N TRP A 180 -3.66 10.99 9.49
CA TRP A 180 -4.57 10.28 8.58
C TRP A 180 -5.62 11.24 7.99
N PHE A 181 -6.27 12.03 8.85
CA PHE A 181 -7.33 12.97 8.44
C PHE A 181 -6.81 14.30 7.89
N ALA A 182 -5.60 14.72 8.24
CA ALA A 182 -4.99 15.96 7.77
C ALA A 182 -4.15 15.79 6.48
N SER A 183 -4.11 14.58 5.92
CA SER A 183 -3.35 14.28 4.69
C SER A 183 -4.27 13.80 3.56
N PRO A 184 -3.78 13.75 2.30
CA PRO A 184 -4.51 13.16 1.18
C PRO A 184 -4.85 11.68 1.38
N LEU A 185 -4.29 11.00 2.39
CA LEU A 185 -4.51 9.59 2.63
C LEU A 185 -5.99 9.26 2.81
N THR A 186 -6.76 10.13 3.48
CA THR A 186 -8.21 9.97 3.61
C THR A 186 -8.88 9.96 2.23
N PHE A 187 -8.58 10.92 1.37
CA PHE A 187 -9.16 11.00 0.02
C PHE A 187 -8.79 9.75 -0.80
N VAL A 188 -7.53 9.36 -0.78
CA VAL A 188 -7.05 8.17 -1.49
C VAL A 188 -7.73 6.89 -0.97
N PHE A 189 -7.87 6.76 0.34
CA PHE A 189 -8.46 5.59 1.01
C PHE A 189 -9.90 5.34 0.58
N PHE A 190 -10.67 6.41 0.34
CA PHE A 190 -12.05 6.31 -0.10
C PHE A 190 -12.21 6.28 -1.62
N TYR A 191 -11.50 7.15 -2.36
CA TYR A 191 -11.80 7.39 -3.78
C TYR A 191 -10.79 6.79 -4.77
N GLN A 192 -9.57 6.50 -4.33
CA GLN A 192 -8.48 6.03 -5.19
C GLN A 192 -7.85 4.74 -4.65
N ALA A 193 -8.68 3.88 -4.06
CA ALA A 193 -8.23 2.66 -3.40
C ALA A 193 -7.56 1.65 -4.35
N THR A 194 -7.71 1.77 -5.67
CA THR A 194 -7.02 0.93 -6.66
C THR A 194 -5.61 1.42 -7.02
N TYR A 195 -5.16 2.57 -6.50
CA TYR A 195 -3.90 3.21 -6.87
C TYR A 195 -2.77 2.75 -5.94
N SER A 196 -1.52 3.09 -6.27
CA SER A 196 -0.35 2.72 -5.47
C SER A 196 -0.30 3.31 -4.06
N HIS A 197 -0.98 4.44 -3.82
CA HIS A 197 -0.79 5.29 -2.64
C HIS A 197 -1.07 4.59 -1.29
N LEU A 198 -2.06 3.70 -1.25
CA LEU A 198 -2.38 2.97 -0.01
C LEU A 198 -1.31 1.92 0.30
N PHE A 199 -0.85 1.18 -0.71
CA PHE A 199 0.27 0.24 -0.55
C PHE A 199 1.60 0.95 -0.29
N GLU A 200 1.81 2.13 -0.90
CA GLU A 200 2.94 3.02 -0.64
C GLU A 200 3.03 3.37 0.84
N SER A 201 1.91 3.77 1.46
CA SER A 201 1.86 4.11 2.89
C SER A 201 2.37 2.97 3.79
N LEU A 202 2.05 1.71 3.46
CA LEU A 202 2.58 0.53 4.14
C LEU A 202 4.08 0.38 3.92
N THR A 203 4.52 0.36 2.67
CA THR A 203 5.91 0.06 2.35
C THR A 203 6.88 1.10 2.93
N VAL A 204 6.50 2.39 2.92
CA VAL A 204 7.27 3.47 3.54
C VAL A 204 7.26 3.35 5.06
N ALA A 205 6.10 3.18 5.70
CA ALA A 205 6.02 3.05 7.15
C ALA A 205 6.79 1.82 7.67
N MET A 206 6.69 0.68 6.96
CA MET A 206 7.43 -0.53 7.25
C MET A 206 8.94 -0.33 7.07
N PHE A 207 9.38 0.31 5.99
CA PHE A 207 10.79 0.63 5.74
C PHE A 207 11.37 1.47 6.88
N VAL A 208 10.71 2.58 7.24
CA VAL A 208 11.19 3.47 8.32
C VAL A 208 11.19 2.73 9.67
N TYR A 209 10.13 1.99 9.98
CA TYR A 209 10.05 1.22 11.23
C TYR A 209 11.18 0.19 11.34
N VAL A 210 11.40 -0.60 10.29
CA VAL A 210 12.43 -1.65 10.27
C VAL A 210 13.83 -1.04 10.30
N TRP A 211 14.05 0.08 9.59
CA TRP A 211 15.30 0.83 9.69
C TRP A 211 15.61 1.22 11.14
N PHE A 212 14.64 1.77 11.87
CA PHE A 212 14.82 2.14 13.28
C PHE A 212 15.18 0.95 14.19
N ILE A 213 14.73 -0.25 13.84
CA ILE A 213 15.02 -1.47 14.61
C ILE A 213 16.40 -2.03 14.26
N LEU A 214 16.74 -2.06 12.97
CA LEU A 214 17.89 -2.79 12.46
C LEU A 214 19.14 -1.94 12.26
N ARG A 215 19.07 -0.60 12.34
CA ARG A 215 20.20 0.28 12.02
C ARG A 215 21.50 -0.01 12.80
N GLU A 216 21.41 -0.55 14.02
CA GLU A 216 22.57 -0.94 14.86
C GLU A 216 22.86 -2.46 14.83
N ASP A 217 22.07 -3.22 14.06
CA ASP A 217 22.21 -4.67 13.93
C ASP A 217 23.43 -5.02 13.04
N GLN A 218 24.13 -6.09 13.38
CA GLN A 218 25.32 -6.56 12.66
C GLN A 218 25.04 -7.75 11.73
N SER A 219 23.81 -8.27 11.70
CA SER A 219 23.44 -9.43 10.90
C SER A 219 23.25 -9.07 9.43
N LEU A 220 24.13 -9.58 8.56
CA LEU A 220 24.03 -9.42 7.11
C LEU A 220 22.69 -9.92 6.55
N PHE A 221 22.17 -11.04 7.07
CA PHE A 221 20.89 -11.58 6.64
C PHE A 221 19.73 -10.62 6.92
N ARG A 222 19.72 -9.96 8.09
CA ARG A 222 18.69 -8.97 8.43
C ARG A 222 18.79 -7.73 7.55
N TRP A 223 20.01 -7.30 7.23
CA TRP A 223 20.25 -6.21 6.27
C TRP A 223 19.83 -6.58 4.84
N PHE A 224 20.02 -7.83 4.42
CA PHE A 224 19.51 -8.33 3.15
C PHE A 224 17.98 -8.28 3.11
N CYS A 225 17.29 -8.79 4.14
CA CYS A 225 15.83 -8.70 4.26
C CYS A 225 15.34 -7.25 4.27
N PHE A 226 16.07 -6.34 4.91
CA PHE A 226 15.78 -4.92 4.87
C PHE A 226 15.98 -4.30 3.47
N GLY A 227 16.98 -4.75 2.73
CA GLY A 227 17.16 -4.42 1.31
C GLY A 227 15.97 -4.87 0.45
N LEU A 228 15.37 -6.02 0.72
CA LEU A 228 14.13 -6.46 0.04
C LEU A 228 12.95 -5.55 0.36
N ILE A 229 12.82 -5.07 1.60
CA ILE A 229 11.80 -4.07 1.97
C ILE A 229 12.03 -2.75 1.23
N PHE A 230 13.29 -2.31 1.13
CA PHE A 230 13.64 -1.12 0.35
C PHE A 230 13.29 -1.29 -1.13
N ALA A 231 13.66 -2.42 -1.73
CA ALA A 231 13.34 -2.74 -3.11
C ALA A 231 11.82 -2.74 -3.34
N LEU A 232 11.04 -3.36 -2.45
CA LEU A 232 9.58 -3.36 -2.52
C LEU A 232 9.01 -1.93 -2.48
N MET A 233 9.49 -1.09 -1.57
CA MET A 233 9.05 0.32 -1.45
C MET A 233 9.34 1.12 -2.73
N VAL A 234 10.52 0.93 -3.34
CA VAL A 234 10.88 1.57 -4.62
C VAL A 234 10.10 0.98 -5.80
N MET A 235 9.83 -0.33 -5.80
CA MET A 235 8.99 -0.97 -6.80
C MET A 235 7.53 -0.53 -6.71
N THR A 236 7.03 -0.14 -5.53
CA THR A 236 5.69 0.46 -5.40
C THR A 236 5.63 1.79 -6.13
N ARG A 237 6.63 2.65 -5.91
CA ARG A 237 6.81 3.93 -6.59
C ARG A 237 8.29 4.30 -6.60
N TRP A 238 8.85 4.54 -7.79
CA TRP A 238 10.28 4.82 -7.95
C TRP A 238 10.70 6.12 -7.27
N GLN A 239 9.77 7.06 -7.04
CA GLN A 239 10.00 8.29 -6.27
C GLN A 239 10.42 7.99 -4.81
N ASN A 240 10.04 6.83 -4.27
CA ASN A 240 10.40 6.43 -2.91
C ASN A 240 11.91 6.17 -2.73
N LEU A 241 12.68 6.14 -3.82
CA LEU A 241 14.14 6.09 -3.75
C LEU A 241 14.73 7.17 -2.83
N ILE A 242 14.06 8.32 -2.71
CA ILE A 242 14.47 9.41 -1.80
C ILE A 242 14.58 8.97 -0.34
N PHE A 243 13.76 8.03 0.13
CA PHE A 243 13.84 7.50 1.50
C PHE A 243 15.12 6.68 1.73
N GLY A 244 15.82 6.28 0.67
CA GLY A 244 17.14 5.68 0.72
C GLY A 244 18.19 6.57 1.41
N ILE A 245 17.93 7.89 1.55
CA ILE A 245 18.79 8.79 2.34
C ILE A 245 18.96 8.32 3.79
N LEU A 246 17.98 7.61 4.36
CA LEU A 246 18.09 7.03 5.70
C LEU A 246 19.23 6.01 5.81
N LEU A 247 19.60 5.35 4.72
CA LEU A 247 20.74 4.42 4.67
C LEU A 247 22.09 5.14 4.80
N LEU A 248 22.14 6.44 4.45
CA LEU A 248 23.34 7.27 4.56
C LEU A 248 23.53 7.84 5.96
N LEU A 249 22.49 7.80 6.80
CA LEU A 249 22.57 8.30 8.16
C LEU A 249 23.40 7.37 9.05
N PRO A 250 24.33 7.90 9.86
CA PRO A 250 25.08 7.12 10.81
C PRO A 250 24.14 6.34 11.76
N PRO A 251 24.35 5.03 11.97
CA PRO A 251 23.58 4.21 12.91
C PRO A 251 23.46 4.80 14.31
N ARG A 252 24.50 5.53 14.73
CA ARG A 252 24.69 6.06 16.08
C ARG A 252 23.99 7.40 16.32
N ILE A 253 23.20 7.93 15.39
CA ILE A 253 22.40 9.13 15.66
C ILE A 253 21.40 8.80 16.78
N ASN A 254 21.53 9.51 17.90
CA ASN A 254 20.59 9.41 19.00
C ASN A 254 19.36 10.28 18.68
N PHE A 255 18.36 9.67 18.03
CA PHE A 255 17.14 10.38 17.65
C PHE A 255 16.33 10.89 18.84
N ARG A 256 16.43 10.27 20.03
CA ARG A 256 15.81 10.83 21.24
C ARG A 256 16.45 12.16 21.62
N LEU A 257 17.78 12.23 21.53
CA LEU A 257 18.52 13.46 21.77
C LEU A 257 18.21 14.51 20.70
N LEU A 258 18.16 14.11 19.42
CA LEU A 258 17.79 14.99 18.32
C LEU A 258 16.39 15.59 18.52
N ILE A 259 15.41 14.76 18.88
CA ILE A 259 14.03 15.19 19.14
C ILE A 259 13.98 16.13 20.35
N SER A 260 14.77 15.89 21.41
CA SER A 260 14.82 16.79 22.57
C SER A 260 15.43 18.17 22.31
N TYR A 261 16.06 18.37 21.15
CA TYR A 261 16.56 19.69 20.71
C TYR A 261 15.61 20.40 19.75
N LEU A 262 14.47 19.79 19.38
CA LEU A 262 13.46 20.46 18.59
C LEU A 262 12.71 21.47 19.48
N PRO A 263 12.60 22.75 19.08
CA PRO A 263 12.09 23.83 19.94
C PRO A 263 10.58 23.76 20.25
N PHE A 264 9.89 22.70 19.82
CA PHE A 264 8.44 22.55 19.88
C PHE A 264 7.96 21.37 20.76
N LEU A 265 8.84 20.79 21.59
CA LEU A 265 8.56 19.80 22.63
C LEU A 265 9.05 20.30 23.98
#